data_AF-S5Y9T8-F1
#
_entry.id   AF-S5Y9T8-F1
#
_cell.length_a   1.000
_cell.length_b   1.000
_cell.length_c   1.000
_cell.angle_alpha   90.00
_cell.angle_beta   90.00
_cell.angle_gamma   90.00
#
_symmetry.space_group_name_H-M   'P 1'
#
loop_
_entity.id
_entity.type
_entity.pdbx_description
1 polymer ?
#
loop_
_entity_poly.entity_id
_entity_poly.type
_entity_poly.pdbx_seq_one_letter_code
_entity_poly.pdbx_strand_id
1 'polypeptide(L)'
;MNAHAKASKLDTEKLLKLRALMERGATEGERAAARSRAEVLAAKAGLTLSAALSTLDATPAPQPSSFFAGFDDWMEAKEPGYKAREAVRRAEKEAKRRARCKELLALYGSVDAVFEPTPLEAALRDALEPLMDPANTLWGYRGFSFRAGPTPEMWVAMRAAVSMPSTVQEAWAAYQAKEELIEHRIAFSPDYTSWQWEDAWSSALEHLLDNLRDPSVEGISARLKWLEHRANHEMVPDPDQERALVASLQADFAAFVQSGQSAPQRPADRRATVLDLLRAGLALSDREIARRAGVSPQTVGNIRKRHTNQETAA
;
A
#
# COMPACT_ATOMS: atom_id res chain seq x y z
N MET A 1 17.49 -43.75 -7.57
CA MET A 1 16.32 -43.69 -8.46
C MET A 1 15.10 -44.13 -7.67
N ASN A 2 14.10 -43.27 -7.51
CA ASN A 2 12.68 -43.62 -7.47
C ASN A 2 11.87 -42.32 -7.44
N ALA A 3 11.34 -41.95 -8.60
CA ALA A 3 10.44 -40.82 -8.75
C ALA A 3 9.09 -41.19 -8.13
N HIS A 4 8.65 -40.46 -7.11
CA HIS A 4 7.25 -40.48 -6.68
C HIS A 4 6.40 -39.85 -7.79
N ALA A 5 5.82 -40.68 -8.66
CA ALA A 5 4.82 -40.23 -9.60
C ALA A 5 3.61 -39.69 -8.81
N LYS A 6 3.35 -38.39 -8.88
CA LYS A 6 2.11 -37.79 -8.38
C LYS A 6 0.93 -38.50 -9.07
N ALA A 7 0.00 -39.03 -8.28
CA ALA A 7 -1.26 -39.57 -8.80
C ALA A 7 -1.96 -38.50 -9.64
N SER A 8 -2.38 -38.87 -10.85
CA SER A 8 -3.08 -37.95 -11.75
C SER A 8 -4.57 -37.87 -11.37
N LYS A 9 -5.21 -36.73 -11.63
CA LYS A 9 -6.66 -36.59 -11.39
C LYS A 9 -7.43 -37.58 -12.27
N LEU A 10 -8.40 -38.30 -11.70
CA LEU A 10 -9.23 -39.27 -12.43
C LEU A 10 -10.01 -38.56 -13.55
N ASP A 11 -9.83 -39.02 -14.79
CA ASP A 11 -10.57 -38.55 -15.97
C ASP A 11 -11.93 -39.24 -16.04
N THR A 12 -12.94 -38.62 -15.43
CA THR A 12 -14.29 -39.17 -15.25
C THR A 12 -15.03 -39.35 -16.57
N GLU A 13 -14.82 -38.48 -17.56
CA GLU A 13 -15.42 -38.60 -18.88
C GLU A 13 -14.89 -39.83 -19.65
N LYS A 14 -13.57 -40.07 -19.60
CA LYS A 14 -12.99 -41.27 -20.20
C LYS A 14 -13.46 -42.53 -19.47
N LEU A 15 -13.57 -42.49 -18.15
CA LEU A 15 -14.06 -43.62 -17.36
C LEU A 15 -15.52 -43.96 -17.68
N LEU A 16 -16.39 -42.97 -17.87
CA LEU A 16 -17.78 -43.17 -18.30
C LEU A 16 -17.89 -43.87 -19.66
N LYS A 17 -17.07 -43.43 -20.63
CA LYS A 17 -17.01 -44.06 -21.96
C LYS A 17 -16.53 -45.51 -21.87
N LEU A 18 -15.51 -45.78 -21.03
CA LEU A 18 -15.01 -47.13 -20.82
C LEU A 18 -16.03 -48.02 -20.11
N ARG A 19 -16.77 -47.51 -19.12
CA ARG A 19 -17.88 -48.23 -18.48
C ARG A 19 -18.95 -48.63 -19.50
N ALA A 20 -19.37 -47.70 -20.36
CA ALA A 20 -20.34 -48.00 -21.40
C ALA A 20 -19.86 -49.10 -22.37
N LEU A 21 -18.57 -49.15 -22.70
CA LEU A 21 -17.98 -50.19 -23.55
C LEU A 21 -17.80 -51.53 -22.81
N MET A 22 -17.52 -51.50 -21.50
CA MET A 22 -17.46 -52.71 -20.67
C MET A 22 -18.84 -53.38 -20.55
N GLU A 23 -19.90 -52.58 -20.46
CA GLU A 23 -21.29 -53.06 -20.30
C GLU A 23 -21.93 -53.43 -21.65
N ARG A 24 -21.67 -52.66 -22.71
CA ARG A 24 -22.39 -52.75 -24.00
C ARG A 24 -21.50 -53.02 -25.22
N GLY A 25 -20.22 -53.36 -25.02
CA GLY A 25 -19.32 -53.72 -26.12
C GLY A 25 -19.85 -54.91 -26.93
N ALA A 26 -19.71 -54.84 -28.26
CA ALA A 26 -20.33 -55.78 -29.20
C ALA A 26 -19.71 -57.18 -29.13
N THR A 27 -18.45 -57.29 -28.68
CA THR A 27 -17.74 -58.56 -28.53
C THR A 27 -17.16 -58.72 -27.13
N GLU A 28 -16.86 -59.96 -26.74
CA GLU A 28 -16.18 -60.24 -25.47
C GLU A 28 -14.77 -59.62 -25.43
N GLY A 29 -14.04 -59.65 -26.55
CA GLY A 29 -12.73 -59.01 -26.67
C GLY A 29 -12.78 -57.49 -26.48
N GLU A 30 -13.82 -56.83 -26.98
CA GLU A 30 -14.03 -55.39 -26.79
C GLU A 30 -14.31 -55.03 -25.34
N ARG A 31 -15.15 -55.81 -24.65
CA ARG A 31 -15.44 -55.63 -23.22
C ARG A 31 -14.20 -55.85 -22.35
N ALA A 32 -13.39 -56.86 -22.67
CA ALA A 32 -12.12 -57.14 -21.98
C ALA A 32 -11.09 -56.03 -22.19
N ALA A 33 -10.95 -55.52 -23.42
CA ALA A 33 -10.06 -54.40 -23.73
C ALA A 33 -10.49 -53.11 -23.02
N ALA A 34 -11.80 -52.82 -22.96
CA ALA A 34 -12.34 -51.68 -22.23
C ALA A 34 -12.06 -51.79 -20.72
N ARG A 35 -12.21 -52.99 -20.13
CA ARG A 35 -11.89 -53.25 -18.71
C ARG A 35 -10.42 -53.01 -18.40
N SER A 36 -9.51 -53.56 -19.21
CA SER A 36 -8.06 -53.36 -19.03
C SER A 36 -7.67 -51.88 -19.12
N ARG A 37 -8.28 -51.12 -20.05
CA ARG A 37 -8.04 -49.66 -20.15
C ARG A 37 -8.60 -48.90 -18.94
N ALA A 38 -9.74 -49.31 -18.41
CA ALA A 38 -10.32 -48.70 -17.22
C ALA A 38 -9.47 -48.96 -15.96
N GLU A 39 -8.88 -50.15 -15.82
CA GLU A 39 -7.96 -50.49 -14.74
C GLU A 39 -6.70 -49.61 -14.77
N VAL A 40 -6.10 -49.42 -15.95
CA VAL A 40 -4.94 -48.53 -16.11
C VAL A 40 -5.30 -47.08 -15.76
N LEU A 41 -6.49 -46.63 -16.17
CA LEU A 41 -6.96 -45.28 -15.88
C LEU A 41 -7.17 -45.06 -14.36
N ALA A 42 -7.78 -46.05 -13.69
CA ALA A 42 -7.96 -46.02 -12.24
C ALA A 42 -6.62 -46.07 -11.49
N ALA A 43 -5.70 -46.95 -11.91
CA ALA A 43 -4.38 -47.09 -11.29
C ALA A 43 -3.53 -45.82 -11.40
N LYS A 44 -3.61 -45.09 -12.53
CA LYS A 44 -2.95 -43.77 -12.69
C LYS A 44 -3.46 -42.72 -11.71
N ALA A 45 -4.70 -42.86 -11.24
CA ALA A 45 -5.30 -42.02 -10.22
C ALA A 45 -5.12 -42.57 -8.79
N GLY A 46 -4.38 -43.67 -8.61
CA GLY A 46 -4.17 -44.31 -7.32
C GLY A 46 -5.41 -45.06 -6.79
N LEU A 47 -6.36 -45.41 -7.66
CA LEU A 47 -7.60 -46.08 -7.31
C LEU A 47 -7.66 -47.49 -7.90
N THR A 48 -8.44 -48.37 -7.25
CA THR A 48 -8.88 -49.62 -7.89
C THR A 48 -9.99 -49.32 -8.90
N LEU A 49 -10.18 -50.21 -9.88
CA LEU A 49 -11.27 -50.05 -10.86
C LEU A 49 -12.64 -49.92 -10.15
N SER A 50 -12.90 -50.71 -9.10
CA SER A 50 -14.14 -50.64 -8.34
C SER A 50 -14.31 -49.29 -7.62
N ALA A 51 -13.25 -48.77 -6.98
CA ALA A 51 -13.30 -47.46 -6.35
C ALA A 51 -13.53 -46.35 -7.38
N ALA A 52 -12.86 -46.42 -8.54
CA ALA A 52 -13.05 -45.46 -9.62
C ALA A 52 -14.48 -45.48 -10.18
N LEU A 53 -15.07 -46.66 -10.39
CA LEU A 53 -16.47 -46.77 -10.85
C LEU A 53 -17.46 -46.25 -9.80
N SER A 54 -17.20 -46.49 -8.52
CA SER A 54 -18.03 -45.95 -7.43
C SER A 54 -18.04 -44.42 -7.39
N THR A 55 -17.00 -43.73 -7.89
CA THR A 55 -17.01 -42.26 -8.01
C THR A 55 -17.98 -41.73 -9.09
N LEU A 56 -18.33 -42.56 -10.08
CA LEU A 56 -19.32 -42.21 -11.10
C LEU A 56 -20.76 -42.35 -10.58
N ASP A 57 -20.96 -43.28 -9.64
CA ASP A 57 -22.27 -43.54 -9.02
C ASP A 57 -22.51 -42.67 -7.77
N ALA A 58 -21.49 -41.96 -7.30
CA ALA A 58 -21.62 -41.03 -6.19
C ALA A 58 -22.45 -39.82 -6.63
N THR A 59 -23.67 -39.70 -6.09
CA THR A 59 -24.45 -38.46 -6.15
C THR A 59 -23.58 -37.32 -5.62
N PRO A 60 -23.45 -36.18 -6.32
CA PRO A 60 -22.68 -35.06 -5.80
C PRO A 60 -23.20 -34.74 -4.39
N ALA A 61 -22.30 -34.76 -3.41
CA ALA A 61 -22.65 -34.42 -2.04
C ALA A 61 -23.39 -33.07 -2.07
N PRO A 62 -24.53 -32.93 -1.37
CA PRO A 62 -25.25 -31.67 -1.32
C PRO A 62 -24.26 -30.59 -0.87
N GLN A 63 -24.01 -29.62 -1.74
CA GLN A 63 -23.25 -28.43 -1.39
C GLN A 63 -23.89 -27.87 -0.12
N PRO A 64 -23.11 -27.57 0.95
CA PRO A 64 -23.67 -26.94 2.12
C PRO A 64 -24.38 -25.66 1.66
N SER A 65 -25.70 -25.61 1.84
CA SER A 65 -26.48 -24.42 1.51
C SER A 65 -25.93 -23.29 2.36
N SER A 66 -25.23 -22.33 1.74
CA SER A 66 -24.84 -21.13 2.45
C SER A 66 -26.10 -20.49 3.01
N PHE A 67 -26.03 -19.85 4.19
CA PHE A 67 -27.17 -19.13 4.79
C PHE A 67 -27.78 -18.07 3.85
N PHE A 68 -27.08 -17.71 2.77
CA PHE A 68 -27.49 -16.75 1.73
C PHE A 68 -27.93 -17.41 0.42
N ALA A 69 -28.02 -18.74 0.35
CA ALA A 69 -28.53 -19.44 -0.82
C ALA A 69 -29.98 -18.99 -1.11
N GLY A 70 -30.22 -18.48 -2.31
CA GLY A 70 -31.52 -17.93 -2.73
C GLY A 70 -31.70 -16.43 -2.46
N PHE A 71 -30.68 -15.71 -1.94
CA PHE A 71 -30.77 -14.25 -1.79
C PHE A 71 -31.00 -13.53 -3.12
N ASP A 72 -30.27 -13.92 -4.17
CA ASP A 72 -30.42 -13.33 -5.50
C ASP A 72 -31.81 -13.64 -6.09
N ASP A 73 -32.37 -14.83 -5.81
CA ASP A 73 -33.74 -15.21 -6.21
C ASP A 73 -34.80 -14.38 -5.46
N TRP A 74 -34.60 -14.18 -4.16
CA TRP A 74 -35.47 -13.33 -3.34
C TRP A 74 -35.42 -11.87 -3.79
N MET A 75 -34.24 -11.34 -4.09
CA MET A 75 -34.07 -9.99 -4.63
C MET A 75 -34.70 -9.84 -6.00
N GLU A 76 -34.56 -10.83 -6.89
CA GLU A 76 -35.20 -10.82 -8.21
C GLU A 76 -36.74 -10.83 -8.11
N ALA A 77 -37.29 -11.60 -7.16
CA ALA A 77 -38.73 -11.62 -6.90
C ALA A 77 -39.24 -10.28 -6.33
N LYS A 78 -38.43 -9.61 -5.51
CA LYS A 78 -38.76 -8.31 -4.90
C LYS A 78 -38.55 -7.13 -5.85
N GLU A 79 -37.51 -7.21 -6.69
CA GLU A 79 -37.07 -6.17 -7.60
C GLU A 79 -36.68 -6.77 -8.95
N PRO A 80 -37.65 -6.98 -9.86
CA PRO A 80 -37.38 -7.58 -11.18
C PRO A 80 -36.23 -6.88 -11.92
N GLY A 81 -35.36 -7.69 -12.53
CA GLY A 81 -34.14 -7.25 -13.19
C GLY A 81 -32.93 -7.03 -12.27
N TYR A 82 -33.04 -7.30 -10.95
CA TYR A 82 -31.92 -7.20 -10.01
C TYR A 82 -30.72 -8.03 -10.47
N LYS A 83 -30.93 -9.29 -10.81
CA LYS A 83 -29.85 -10.20 -11.27
C LYS A 83 -29.21 -9.71 -12.56
N ALA A 84 -30.01 -9.17 -13.48
CA ALA A 84 -29.49 -8.62 -14.73
C ALA A 84 -28.62 -7.38 -14.47
N ARG A 85 -29.08 -6.46 -13.60
CA ARG A 85 -28.31 -5.27 -13.20
C ARG A 85 -27.01 -5.64 -12.47
N GLU A 86 -27.05 -6.57 -11.53
CA GLU A 86 -25.86 -7.04 -10.81
C GLU A 86 -24.90 -7.81 -11.72
N ALA A 87 -25.41 -8.62 -12.67
CA ALA A 87 -24.56 -9.28 -13.66
C ALA A 87 -23.82 -8.26 -14.55
N VAL A 88 -24.51 -7.22 -15.01
CA VAL A 88 -23.89 -6.11 -15.77
C VAL A 88 -22.83 -5.41 -14.91
N ARG A 89 -23.17 -5.05 -13.65
CA ARG A 89 -22.23 -4.41 -12.72
C ARG A 89 -20.98 -5.25 -12.47
N ARG A 90 -21.13 -6.56 -12.26
CA ARG A 90 -20.00 -7.50 -12.08
C ARG A 90 -19.16 -7.60 -13.35
N ALA A 91 -19.81 -7.69 -14.52
CA ALA A 91 -19.12 -7.72 -15.80
C ALA A 91 -18.32 -6.44 -16.07
N GLU A 92 -18.88 -5.26 -15.78
CA GLU A 92 -18.19 -3.97 -15.90
C GLU A 92 -17.01 -3.86 -14.94
N LYS A 93 -17.18 -4.25 -13.67
CA LYS A 93 -16.08 -4.29 -12.68
C LYS A 93 -14.96 -5.20 -13.14
N GLU A 94 -15.30 -6.41 -13.59
CA GLU A 94 -14.33 -7.39 -14.08
C GLU A 94 -13.64 -6.92 -15.37
N ALA A 95 -14.35 -6.23 -16.26
CA ALA A 95 -13.76 -5.64 -17.46
C ALA A 95 -12.75 -4.55 -17.11
N LYS A 96 -13.08 -3.64 -16.18
CA LYS A 96 -12.16 -2.62 -15.67
C LYS A 96 -10.94 -3.25 -15.01
N ARG A 97 -11.14 -4.27 -14.16
CA ARG A 97 -10.05 -5.00 -13.50
C ARG A 97 -9.12 -5.67 -14.52
N ARG A 98 -9.67 -6.33 -15.54
CA ARG A 98 -8.88 -6.95 -16.62
C ARG A 98 -8.10 -5.93 -17.45
N ALA A 99 -8.70 -4.77 -17.74
CA ALA A 99 -8.01 -3.68 -18.41
C ALA A 99 -6.81 -3.19 -17.56
N ARG A 100 -7.04 -2.98 -16.26
CA ARG A 100 -5.96 -2.61 -15.32
C ARG A 100 -4.87 -3.68 -15.23
N CYS A 101 -5.22 -4.96 -15.15
CA CYS A 101 -4.26 -6.06 -15.19
C CYS A 101 -3.39 -6.02 -16.45
N LYS A 102 -3.98 -5.70 -17.62
CA LYS A 102 -3.23 -5.60 -18.88
C LYS A 102 -2.23 -4.45 -18.86
N GLU A 103 -2.61 -3.29 -18.31
CA GLU A 103 -1.70 -2.16 -18.13
C GLU A 103 -0.55 -2.52 -17.18
N LEU A 104 -0.87 -3.16 -16.05
CA LEU A 104 0.14 -3.56 -15.06
C LEU A 104 1.07 -4.66 -15.58
N LEU A 105 0.58 -5.59 -16.39
CA LEU A 105 1.44 -6.56 -17.08
C LEU A 105 2.43 -5.89 -18.04
N ALA A 106 2.03 -4.80 -18.70
CA ALA A 106 2.95 -4.04 -19.54
C ALA A 106 4.00 -3.28 -18.70
N LEU A 107 3.63 -2.84 -17.50
CA LEU A 107 4.52 -2.12 -16.58
C LEU A 107 5.53 -3.04 -15.88
N TYR A 108 5.07 -4.15 -15.30
CA TYR A 108 5.88 -5.07 -14.49
C TYR A 108 6.45 -6.26 -15.27
N GLY A 109 5.94 -6.51 -16.49
CA GLY A 109 6.38 -7.62 -17.36
C GLY A 109 5.80 -8.99 -17.00
N SER A 110 5.44 -9.23 -15.73
CA SER A 110 4.80 -10.47 -15.30
C SER A 110 3.90 -10.24 -14.07
N VAL A 111 3.01 -11.20 -13.78
CA VAL A 111 2.23 -11.19 -12.54
C VAL A 111 3.15 -11.37 -11.34
N ASP A 112 4.11 -12.29 -11.41
CA ASP A 112 5.04 -12.59 -10.31
C ASP A 112 5.79 -11.33 -9.87
N ALA A 113 6.26 -10.51 -10.82
CA ALA A 113 6.96 -9.25 -10.53
C ALA A 113 6.11 -8.20 -9.78
N VAL A 114 4.77 -8.27 -9.83
CA VAL A 114 3.88 -7.38 -9.05
C VAL A 114 3.85 -7.79 -7.57
N PHE A 115 4.01 -9.09 -7.31
CA PHE A 115 4.02 -9.68 -5.97
C PHE A 115 5.43 -9.89 -5.43
N GLU A 116 6.49 -9.62 -6.19
CA GLU A 116 7.83 -9.62 -5.62
C GLU A 116 7.98 -8.47 -4.63
N PRO A 117 8.47 -8.73 -3.40
CA PRO A 117 8.79 -7.66 -2.47
C PRO A 117 9.80 -6.70 -3.08
N THR A 118 9.49 -5.41 -3.03
CA THR A 118 10.43 -4.34 -3.34
C THR A 118 11.65 -4.41 -2.40
N PRO A 119 12.80 -3.81 -2.75
CA PRO A 119 13.95 -3.76 -1.84
C PRO A 119 13.63 -3.19 -0.46
N LEU A 120 12.71 -2.22 -0.40
CA LEU A 120 12.22 -1.64 0.85
C LEU A 120 11.39 -2.65 1.65
N GLU A 121 10.42 -3.34 1.02
CA GLU A 121 9.60 -4.35 1.69
C GLU A 121 10.44 -5.54 2.19
N ALA A 122 11.42 -5.98 1.39
CA ALA A 122 12.34 -7.04 1.78
C ALA A 122 13.20 -6.64 3.00
N ALA A 123 13.74 -5.42 3.01
CA ALA A 123 14.52 -4.92 4.15
C ALA A 123 13.69 -4.81 5.43
N LEU A 124 12.43 -4.36 5.31
CA LEU A 124 11.51 -4.27 6.45
C LEU A 124 11.11 -5.66 6.98
N ARG A 125 10.82 -6.61 6.09
CA ARG A 125 10.54 -8.00 6.45
C ARG A 125 11.68 -8.58 7.29
N ASP A 126 12.92 -8.48 6.78
CA ASP A 126 14.09 -9.07 7.44
C ASP A 126 14.39 -8.38 8.78
N ALA A 127 14.17 -7.07 8.87
CA ALA A 127 14.39 -6.31 10.10
C ALA A 127 13.33 -6.59 11.19
N LEU A 128 12.08 -6.86 10.79
CA LEU A 128 10.97 -7.10 11.71
C LEU A 128 10.81 -8.58 12.08
N GLU A 129 11.39 -9.51 11.32
CA GLU A 129 11.34 -10.96 11.58
C GLU A 129 11.65 -11.34 13.05
N PRO A 130 12.67 -10.79 13.72
CA PRO A 130 12.97 -11.14 15.12
C PRO A 130 11.90 -10.70 16.13
N LEU A 131 11.00 -9.80 15.73
CA LEU A 131 9.92 -9.26 16.58
C LEU A 131 8.60 -10.00 16.38
N MET A 132 8.55 -10.99 15.48
CA MET A 132 7.36 -11.78 15.25
C MET A 132 6.91 -12.50 16.51
N ASP A 133 5.60 -12.49 16.73
CA ASP A 133 4.94 -13.18 17.83
C ASP A 133 3.80 -14.05 17.27
N PRO A 134 4.01 -15.37 17.18
CA PRO A 134 2.97 -16.30 16.72
C PRO A 134 1.70 -16.27 17.58
N ALA A 135 1.78 -15.80 18.83
CA ALA A 135 0.60 -15.63 19.68
C ALA A 135 -0.25 -14.41 19.29
N ASN A 136 0.32 -13.43 18.58
CA ASN A 136 -0.42 -12.32 18.01
C ASN A 136 -0.96 -12.70 16.62
N THR A 137 -2.09 -13.38 16.60
CA THR A 137 -2.71 -13.87 15.35
C THR A 137 -3.26 -12.75 14.46
N LEU A 138 -3.44 -11.53 15.00
CA LEU A 138 -4.07 -10.44 14.27
C LEU A 138 -3.04 -9.64 13.46
N TRP A 139 -1.87 -9.35 14.06
CA TRP A 139 -0.87 -8.48 13.44
C TRP A 139 0.54 -9.09 13.37
N GLY A 140 0.76 -10.25 13.97
CA GLY A 140 1.99 -11.03 13.82
C GLY A 140 3.21 -10.55 14.61
N TYR A 141 3.16 -9.40 15.30
CA TYR A 141 4.31 -8.84 16.06
C TYR A 141 4.00 -8.61 17.54
N ARG A 142 5.01 -8.78 18.39
CA ARG A 142 4.87 -8.61 19.85
C ARG A 142 4.44 -7.19 20.21
N GLY A 143 3.31 -7.05 20.90
CA GLY A 143 2.83 -5.75 21.39
C GLY A 143 2.37 -4.78 20.30
N PHE A 144 2.40 -5.18 19.03
CA PHE A 144 1.94 -4.35 17.92
C PHE A 144 0.42 -4.39 17.82
N SER A 145 -0.16 -3.21 17.64
CA SER A 145 -1.52 -3.05 17.16
C SER A 145 -1.55 -1.89 16.18
N PHE A 146 -2.30 -2.03 15.10
CA PHE A 146 -2.38 -1.01 14.05
C PHE A 146 -2.75 0.38 14.62
N ARG A 147 -3.66 0.40 15.60
CA ARG A 147 -4.13 1.63 16.27
C ARG A 147 -3.04 2.33 17.09
N ALA A 148 -2.16 1.58 17.76
CA ALA A 148 -1.14 2.17 18.64
C ALA A 148 0.11 2.63 17.87
N GLY A 149 0.25 2.23 16.61
CA GLY A 149 1.48 2.41 15.87
C GLY A 149 2.52 1.32 16.16
N PRO A 150 3.69 1.40 15.50
CA PRO A 150 4.81 0.51 15.76
C PRO A 150 5.34 0.66 17.21
N THR A 151 5.80 -0.44 17.79
CA THR A 151 6.44 -0.42 19.12
C THR A 151 7.81 0.26 19.07
N PRO A 152 8.40 0.68 20.22
CA PRO A 152 9.74 1.24 20.26
C PRO A 152 10.80 0.36 19.59
N GLU A 153 10.73 -0.97 19.77
CA GLU A 153 11.65 -1.94 19.17
C GLU A 153 11.46 -2.01 17.65
N MET A 154 10.20 -2.01 17.17
CA MET A 154 9.91 -1.97 15.73
C MET A 154 10.44 -0.70 15.10
N TRP A 155 10.29 0.45 15.76
CA TRP A 155 10.84 1.71 15.28
C TRP A 155 12.37 1.70 15.17
N VAL A 156 13.07 1.07 16.12
CA VAL A 156 14.53 0.88 16.05
C VAL A 156 14.90 0.00 14.87
N ALA A 157 14.21 -1.13 14.69
CA ALA A 157 14.47 -2.06 13.59
C ALA A 157 14.23 -1.40 12.22
N MET A 158 13.09 -0.74 12.02
CA MET A 158 12.76 -0.08 10.76
C MET A 158 13.74 1.05 10.42
N ARG A 159 14.11 1.89 11.40
CA ARG A 159 15.11 2.97 11.19
C ARG A 159 16.49 2.45 10.81
N ALA A 160 16.85 1.26 11.28
CA ALA A 160 18.12 0.64 10.91
C ALA A 160 18.10 0.04 9.50
N ALA A 161 16.93 -0.37 9.02
CA ALA A 161 16.75 -1.08 7.76
C ALA A 161 16.49 -0.17 6.56
N VAL A 162 15.74 0.92 6.75
CA VAL A 162 15.30 1.81 5.66
C VAL A 162 15.47 3.27 6.02
N SER A 163 15.60 4.12 5.00
CA SER A 163 15.58 5.57 5.19
C SER A 163 14.16 6.00 5.56
N MET A 164 13.97 6.44 6.81
CA MET A 164 12.68 6.96 7.24
C MET A 164 12.39 8.31 6.58
N PRO A 165 11.13 8.58 6.22
CA PRO A 165 10.70 9.92 5.87
C PRO A 165 11.03 10.91 6.97
N SER A 166 11.65 12.02 6.57
CA SER A 166 12.07 13.11 7.46
C SER A 166 11.15 14.32 7.37
N THR A 167 10.27 14.36 6.36
CA THR A 167 9.24 15.39 6.15
C THR A 167 7.86 14.76 6.00
N VAL A 168 6.80 15.54 6.24
CA VAL A 168 5.41 15.06 6.07
C VAL A 168 5.14 14.78 4.59
N GLN A 169 5.78 15.54 3.69
CA GLN A 169 5.72 15.30 2.25
C GLN A 169 6.31 13.94 1.86
N GLU A 170 7.49 13.60 2.38
CA GLU A 170 8.12 12.30 2.12
C GLU A 170 7.28 11.15 2.69
N ALA A 171 6.70 11.32 3.88
CA ALA A 171 5.85 10.30 4.49
C ALA A 171 4.58 10.07 3.66
N TRP A 172 3.99 11.15 3.16
CA TRP A 172 2.80 11.08 2.30
C TRP A 172 3.11 10.40 0.97
N ALA A 173 4.22 10.76 0.32
CA ALA A 173 4.65 10.11 -0.92
C ALA A 173 4.91 8.62 -0.73
N ALA A 174 5.57 8.23 0.36
CA ALA A 174 5.81 6.83 0.69
C ALA A 174 4.50 6.05 0.94
N TYR A 175 3.52 6.67 1.61
CA TYR A 175 2.20 6.07 1.85
C TYR A 175 1.45 5.86 0.53
N GLN A 176 1.43 6.87 -0.34
CA GLN A 176 0.78 6.78 -1.65
C GLN A 176 1.42 5.70 -2.53
N ALA A 177 2.75 5.60 -2.56
CA ALA A 177 3.46 4.57 -3.32
C ALA A 177 3.11 3.15 -2.82
N LYS A 178 2.95 2.98 -1.51
CA LYS A 178 2.50 1.72 -0.92
C LYS A 178 1.06 1.40 -1.34
N GLU A 179 0.13 2.34 -1.19
CA GLU A 179 -1.28 2.13 -1.57
C GLU A 179 -1.42 1.79 -3.06
N GLU A 180 -0.65 2.47 -3.91
CA GLU A 180 -0.62 2.17 -5.34
C GLU A 180 -0.14 0.73 -5.60
N LEU A 181 0.91 0.27 -4.91
CA LEU A 181 1.39 -1.11 -5.03
C LEU A 181 0.35 -2.14 -4.53
N ILE A 182 -0.37 -1.83 -3.46
CA ILE A 182 -1.46 -2.68 -2.97
C ILE A 182 -2.60 -2.75 -3.99
N GLU A 183 -3.02 -1.62 -4.55
CA GLU A 183 -4.01 -1.57 -5.63
C GLU A 183 -3.56 -2.37 -6.86
N HIS A 184 -2.25 -2.36 -7.17
CA HIS A 184 -1.69 -3.19 -8.23
C HIS A 184 -1.85 -4.68 -7.93
N ARG A 185 -1.58 -5.11 -6.70
CA ARG A 185 -1.74 -6.50 -6.26
C ARG A 185 -3.22 -6.92 -6.20
N ILE A 186 -4.10 -6.05 -5.71
CA ILE A 186 -5.56 -6.25 -5.66
C ILE A 186 -6.14 -6.41 -7.07
N ALA A 187 -5.63 -5.68 -8.06
CA ALA A 187 -6.08 -5.81 -9.43
C ALA A 187 -5.94 -7.27 -9.94
N PHE A 188 -4.83 -7.96 -9.60
CA PHE A 188 -4.63 -9.36 -9.97
C PHE A 188 -5.32 -10.34 -9.01
N SER A 189 -5.32 -10.05 -7.71
CA SER A 189 -5.89 -10.88 -6.66
C SER A 189 -6.84 -10.04 -5.80
N PRO A 190 -8.15 -10.02 -6.10
CA PRO A 190 -9.12 -9.18 -5.38
C PRO A 190 -9.20 -9.43 -3.87
N ASP A 191 -8.81 -10.63 -3.44
CA ASP A 191 -8.78 -11.05 -2.04
C ASP A 191 -7.36 -10.90 -1.43
N TYR A 192 -6.48 -10.11 -2.07
CA TYR A 192 -5.14 -9.85 -1.55
C TYR A 192 -5.23 -9.24 -0.15
N THR A 193 -4.48 -9.85 0.77
CA THR A 193 -4.27 -9.36 2.11
C THR A 193 -2.79 -9.01 2.24
N SER A 194 -2.51 -7.80 2.71
CA SER A 194 -1.15 -7.32 2.94
C SER A 194 -0.38 -8.24 3.88
N TRP A 195 0.94 -8.29 3.72
CA TRP A 195 1.79 -9.01 4.67
C TRP A 195 1.97 -8.20 5.95
N GLN A 196 2.31 -8.88 7.06
CA GLN A 196 2.38 -8.24 8.37
C GLN A 196 3.40 -7.08 8.40
N TRP A 197 4.55 -7.22 7.76
CA TRP A 197 5.55 -6.14 7.68
C TRP A 197 5.06 -4.93 6.86
N GLU A 198 4.15 -5.13 5.90
CA GLU A 198 3.54 -4.05 5.12
C GLU A 198 2.56 -3.25 5.98
N ASP A 199 1.76 -3.94 6.80
CA ASP A 199 0.84 -3.30 7.73
C ASP A 199 1.59 -2.53 8.82
N ALA A 200 2.69 -3.10 9.33
CA ALA A 200 3.60 -2.42 10.25
C ALA A 200 4.19 -1.14 9.63
N TRP A 201 4.59 -1.20 8.36
CA TRP A 201 5.09 -0.04 7.63
C TRP A 201 4.01 1.00 7.38
N SER A 202 2.80 0.57 7.01
CA SER A 202 1.64 1.45 6.85
C SER A 202 1.37 2.23 8.14
N SER A 203 1.31 1.51 9.26
CA SER A 203 1.10 2.08 10.59
C SER A 203 2.22 3.06 10.97
N ALA A 204 3.47 2.79 10.57
CA ALA A 204 4.59 3.71 10.76
C ALA A 204 4.41 5.02 9.96
N LEU A 205 4.02 4.91 8.69
CA LEU A 205 3.79 6.07 7.82
C LEU A 205 2.61 6.92 8.30
N GLU A 206 1.50 6.31 8.69
CA GLU A 206 0.35 7.00 9.29
C GLU A 206 0.75 7.72 10.57
N HIS A 207 1.54 7.08 11.43
CA HIS A 207 2.07 7.70 12.63
C HIS A 207 2.92 8.93 12.31
N LEU A 208 3.77 8.88 11.28
CA LEU A 208 4.56 10.04 10.84
C LEU A 208 3.67 11.15 10.29
N LEU A 209 2.67 10.83 9.46
CA LEU A 209 1.73 11.81 8.91
C LEU A 209 0.98 12.57 10.02
N ASP A 210 0.61 11.86 11.09
CA ASP A 210 -0.08 12.44 12.25
C ASP A 210 0.85 13.26 13.17
N ASN A 211 2.11 12.83 13.37
CA ASN A 211 2.95 13.34 14.47
C ASN A 211 4.22 14.10 14.03
N LEU A 212 4.70 13.94 12.80
CA LEU A 212 5.95 14.55 12.34
C LEU A 212 5.80 16.08 12.22
N ARG A 213 6.71 16.84 12.81
CA ARG A 213 6.69 18.30 12.75
C ARG A 213 7.25 18.79 11.42
N ASP A 214 6.46 19.53 10.65
CA ASP A 214 6.88 20.05 9.35
C ASP A 214 6.19 21.41 9.07
N PRO A 215 6.68 22.51 9.65
CA PRO A 215 6.07 23.83 9.54
C PRO A 215 6.41 24.53 8.21
N SER A 216 6.53 23.76 7.13
CA SER A 216 6.70 24.25 5.76
C SER A 216 5.35 24.32 5.03
N VAL A 217 5.29 25.03 3.91
CA VAL A 217 4.08 25.06 3.07
C VAL A 217 3.79 23.66 2.54
N GLU A 218 4.84 22.95 2.14
CA GLU A 218 4.81 21.59 1.61
C GLU A 218 4.29 20.60 2.65
N GLY A 219 4.79 20.68 3.89
CA GLY A 219 4.37 19.83 5.01
C GLY A 219 2.90 20.06 5.38
N ILE A 220 2.48 21.31 5.51
CA ILE A 220 1.07 21.67 5.78
C ILE A 220 0.16 21.18 4.64
N SER A 221 0.55 21.38 3.38
CA SER A 221 -0.23 20.92 2.22
C SER A 221 -0.35 19.40 2.18
N ALA A 222 0.74 18.66 2.45
CA ALA A 222 0.73 17.21 2.53
C ALA A 222 -0.19 16.70 3.65
N ARG A 223 -0.16 17.33 4.83
CA ARG A 223 -1.06 16.96 5.94
C ARG A 223 -2.54 17.21 5.63
N LEU A 224 -2.86 18.28 4.89
CA LEU A 224 -4.24 18.53 4.45
C LEU A 224 -4.71 17.45 3.45
N LYS A 225 -3.85 16.99 2.54
CA LYS A 225 -4.17 15.86 1.64
C LYS A 225 -4.35 14.56 2.41
N TRP A 226 -3.54 14.32 3.44
CA TRP A 226 -3.71 13.18 4.33
C TRP A 226 -5.06 13.22 5.06
N LEU A 227 -5.46 14.38 5.60
CA LEU A 227 -6.78 14.58 6.22
C LEU A 227 -7.93 14.31 5.25
N GLU A 228 -7.83 14.81 4.02
CA GLU A 228 -8.82 14.55 2.97
C GLU A 228 -8.90 13.05 2.64
N HIS A 229 -7.76 12.38 2.50
CA HIS A 229 -7.71 10.94 2.29
C HIS A 229 -8.39 10.19 3.44
N ARG A 230 -8.06 10.49 4.70
CA ARG A 230 -8.72 9.87 5.86
C ARG A 230 -10.23 10.10 5.88
N ALA A 231 -10.69 11.30 5.56
CA ALA A 231 -12.12 11.62 5.53
C ALA A 231 -12.88 10.82 4.47
N ASN A 232 -12.20 10.40 3.40
CA ASN A 232 -12.76 9.57 2.33
C ASN A 232 -12.70 8.07 2.65
N HIS A 233 -11.90 7.65 3.62
CA HIS A 233 -11.98 6.28 4.16
C HIS A 233 -13.14 6.22 5.15
N GLU A 234 -14.12 5.34 4.92
CA GLU A 234 -15.35 5.20 5.73
C GLU A 234 -15.12 4.69 7.18
N MET A 235 -13.89 4.77 7.67
CA MET A 235 -13.50 4.37 9.02
C MET A 235 -13.62 5.56 9.97
N VAL A 236 -14.43 5.43 11.02
CA VAL A 236 -14.55 6.44 12.07
C VAL A 236 -13.19 6.59 12.78
N PRO A 237 -12.55 7.77 12.74
CA PRO A 237 -11.27 7.99 13.41
C PRO A 237 -11.39 7.84 14.92
N ASP A 238 -10.30 7.43 15.56
CA ASP A 238 -10.18 7.52 17.00
C ASP A 238 -10.12 9.00 17.45
N PRO A 239 -11.01 9.47 18.34
CA PRO A 239 -11.04 10.89 18.72
C PRO A 239 -9.72 11.40 19.33
N ASP A 240 -8.95 10.54 19.98
CA ASP A 240 -7.62 10.91 20.52
C ASP A 240 -6.59 11.15 19.42
N GLN A 241 -6.57 10.29 18.39
CA GLN A 241 -5.70 10.47 17.23
C GLN A 241 -6.08 11.74 16.44
N GLU A 242 -7.38 12.00 16.28
CA GLU A 242 -7.86 13.20 15.61
C GLU A 242 -7.46 14.48 16.37
N ARG A 243 -7.58 14.48 17.70
CA ARG A 243 -7.08 15.59 18.53
C ARG A 243 -5.57 15.80 18.38
N ALA A 244 -4.78 14.72 18.36
CA ALA A 244 -3.33 14.81 18.19
C ALA A 244 -2.94 15.40 16.82
N LEU A 245 -3.59 14.94 15.75
CA LEU A 245 -3.39 15.45 14.40
C LEU A 245 -3.76 16.93 14.27
N VAL A 246 -4.92 17.34 14.81
CA VAL A 246 -5.35 18.75 14.84
C VAL A 246 -4.33 19.61 15.60
N ALA A 247 -3.90 19.17 16.78
CA ALA A 247 -2.90 19.90 17.57
C ALA A 247 -1.57 20.04 16.82
N SER A 248 -1.11 18.97 16.14
CA SER A 248 0.12 18.98 15.34
C SER A 248 0.02 19.98 14.18
N LEU A 249 -1.08 19.95 13.42
CA LEU A 249 -1.34 20.89 12.32
C LEU A 249 -1.43 22.34 12.80
N GLN A 250 -2.13 22.61 13.91
CA GLN A 250 -2.22 23.95 14.50
C GLN A 250 -0.85 24.49 14.89
N ALA A 251 -0.03 23.65 15.53
CA ALA A 251 1.31 24.06 15.94
C ALA A 251 2.26 24.22 14.74
N ASP A 252 2.10 23.46 13.65
CA ASP A 252 2.87 23.67 12.41
C ASP A 252 2.47 24.97 11.72
N PHE A 253 1.17 25.27 11.65
CA PHE A 253 0.67 26.53 11.10
C PHE A 253 1.13 27.74 11.93
N ALA A 254 1.11 27.64 13.26
CA ALA A 254 1.61 28.70 14.14
C ALA A 254 3.10 28.99 13.90
N ALA A 255 3.93 27.94 13.79
CA ALA A 255 5.35 28.07 13.48
C ALA A 255 5.59 28.65 12.07
N PHE A 256 4.81 28.20 11.08
CA PHE A 256 4.85 28.74 9.72
C PHE A 256 4.54 30.24 9.71
N VAL A 257 3.46 30.67 10.36
CA VAL A 257 3.09 32.10 10.47
C VAL A 257 4.17 32.90 11.19
N GLN A 258 4.75 32.39 12.28
CA GLN A 258 5.86 33.06 12.99
C GLN A 258 7.11 33.21 12.10
N SER A 259 7.42 32.22 11.27
CA SER A 259 8.55 32.28 10.34
C SER A 259 8.34 33.31 9.22
N GLY A 260 7.12 33.40 8.69
CA GLY A 260 6.72 34.41 7.70
C GLY A 260 6.58 35.82 8.29
N GLN A 261 6.25 35.90 9.58
CA GLN A 261 6.28 37.11 10.39
C GLN A 261 7.66 37.29 11.03
N SER A 262 8.72 37.29 10.21
CA SER A 262 9.90 38.07 10.59
C SER A 262 9.41 39.49 10.86
N ALA A 263 9.38 39.89 12.15
CA ALA A 263 8.82 41.16 12.58
C ALA A 263 9.29 42.27 11.62
N PRO A 264 8.42 43.21 11.19
CA PRO A 264 8.83 44.28 10.31
C PRO A 264 10.02 45.00 10.96
N GLN A 265 11.24 44.70 10.47
CA GLN A 265 12.45 45.25 11.04
C GLN A 265 12.29 46.75 11.02
N ARG A 266 12.36 47.39 12.19
CA ARG A 266 12.21 48.84 12.27
C ARG A 266 13.30 49.45 11.39
N PRO A 267 13.06 50.60 10.75
CA PRO A 267 14.07 51.23 9.89
C PRO A 267 15.45 51.39 10.56
N ALA A 268 15.47 51.52 11.89
CA ALA A 268 16.68 51.55 12.71
C ALA A 268 17.45 50.21 12.69
N ASP A 269 16.77 49.08 12.81
CA ASP A 269 17.36 47.74 12.87
C ASP A 269 17.96 47.35 11.51
N ARG A 270 17.28 47.73 10.41
CA ARG A 270 17.80 47.55 9.05
C ARG A 270 19.07 48.36 8.84
N ARG A 271 19.11 49.60 9.33
CA ARG A 271 20.28 50.47 9.26
C ARG A 271 21.45 49.90 10.08
N ALA A 272 21.19 49.40 11.29
CA ALA A 272 22.20 48.76 12.13
C ALA A 272 22.81 47.53 11.43
N THR A 273 21.95 46.68 10.85
CA THR A 273 22.38 45.49 10.08
C THR A 273 23.27 45.86 8.88
N VAL A 274 22.93 46.93 8.14
CA VAL A 274 23.78 47.43 7.04
C VAL A 274 25.14 47.90 7.57
N LEU A 275 25.17 48.62 8.70
CA LEU A 275 26.41 49.13 9.28
C LEU A 275 27.32 48.00 9.79
N ASP A 276 26.75 46.96 10.42
CA ASP A 276 27.52 45.80 10.89
C ASP A 276 28.12 45.01 9.71
N LEU A 277 27.36 44.82 8.63
CA LEU A 277 27.87 44.19 7.40
C LEU A 277 28.99 44.99 6.72
N LEU A 278 28.95 46.33 6.81
CA LEU A 278 30.01 47.20 6.29
C LEU A 278 31.26 47.14 7.18
N ARG A 279 31.11 47.13 8.52
CA ARG A 279 32.21 47.04 9.48
C ARG A 279 32.90 45.68 9.48
N ALA A 280 32.16 44.61 9.18
CA ALA A 280 32.71 43.26 9.08
C ALA A 280 33.77 43.10 7.98
N GLY A 281 33.98 44.12 7.14
CA GLY A 281 35.11 44.16 6.19
C GLY A 281 35.03 43.15 5.05
N LEU A 282 33.91 42.44 4.91
CA LEU A 282 33.66 41.56 3.77
C LEU A 282 33.42 42.45 2.55
N ALA A 283 34.12 42.17 1.44
CA ALA A 283 33.94 42.86 0.15
C ALA A 283 32.59 42.50 -0.52
N LEU A 284 31.49 42.68 0.20
CA LEU A 284 30.14 42.43 -0.24
C LEU A 284 29.65 43.60 -1.11
N SER A 285 29.06 43.26 -2.26
CA SER A 285 28.38 44.23 -3.12
C SER A 285 27.14 44.82 -2.43
N ASP A 286 26.74 46.04 -2.81
CA ASP A 286 25.55 46.69 -2.27
C ASP A 286 24.26 45.87 -2.49
N ARG A 287 24.19 45.10 -3.58
CA ARG A 287 23.06 44.18 -3.84
C ARG A 287 23.00 43.04 -2.83
N GLU A 288 24.14 42.47 -2.46
CA GLU A 288 24.18 41.36 -1.52
C GLU A 288 23.90 41.83 -0.08
N ILE A 289 24.40 43.01 0.31
CA ILE A 289 24.07 43.63 1.59
C ILE A 289 22.56 43.98 1.65
N ALA A 290 22.01 44.53 0.56
CA ALA A 290 20.60 44.86 0.45
C ALA A 290 19.68 43.65 0.63
N ARG A 291 20.05 42.51 0.01
CA ARG A 291 19.34 41.23 0.16
C ARG A 291 19.36 40.75 1.60
N ARG A 292 20.50 40.84 2.29
CA ARG A 292 20.66 40.38 3.69
C ARG A 292 19.98 41.29 4.71
N ALA A 293 19.93 42.59 4.46
CA ALA A 293 19.36 43.58 5.38
C ALA A 293 17.91 43.99 5.06
N GLY A 294 17.29 43.42 4.01
CA GLY A 294 15.91 43.73 3.63
C GLY A 294 15.68 45.20 3.23
N VAL A 295 16.64 45.80 2.52
CA VAL A 295 16.59 47.21 2.04
C VAL A 295 16.91 47.30 0.54
N SER A 296 16.71 48.47 -0.07
CA SER A 296 17.11 48.67 -1.46
C SER A 296 18.64 48.81 -1.61
N PRO A 297 19.25 48.38 -2.73
CA PRO A 297 20.68 48.62 -3.00
C PRO A 297 21.07 50.10 -2.93
N GLN A 298 20.15 51.00 -3.32
CA GLN A 298 20.35 52.45 -3.24
C GLN A 298 20.45 52.93 -1.78
N THR A 299 19.65 52.35 -0.87
CA THR A 299 19.72 52.62 0.57
C THR A 299 21.09 52.23 1.13
N VAL A 300 21.62 51.06 0.73
CA VAL A 300 22.96 50.61 1.13
C VAL A 300 24.04 51.56 0.63
N GLY A 301 24.00 51.94 -0.66
CA GLY A 301 24.98 52.87 -1.23
C GLY A 301 24.98 54.24 -0.53
N ASN A 302 23.81 54.74 -0.14
CA ASN A 302 23.69 55.99 0.62
C ASN A 302 24.28 55.88 2.03
N ILE A 303 24.08 54.73 2.71
CA ILE A 303 24.64 54.48 4.04
C ILE A 303 26.17 54.31 3.96
N ARG A 304 26.67 53.55 2.99
CA ARG A 304 28.10 53.33 2.76
C ARG A 304 28.86 54.63 2.52
N LYS A 305 28.35 55.50 1.65
CA LYS A 305 28.94 56.84 1.40
C LYS A 305 29.03 57.68 2.67
N ARG A 306 27.99 57.65 3.52
CA ARG A 306 27.99 58.38 4.79
C ARG A 306 28.96 57.77 5.81
N HIS A 307 29.10 56.44 5.84
CA HIS A 307 30.04 55.75 6.72
C HIS A 307 31.49 56.09 6.37
N THR A 308 31.85 55.97 5.09
CA THR A 308 33.21 56.28 4.60
C THR A 308 33.58 57.74 4.86
N ASN A 309 32.65 58.68 4.66
CA ASN A 309 32.88 60.10 4.96
C ASN A 309 33.04 60.39 6.46
N GLN A 310 32.46 59.58 7.34
CA GLN A 310 32.62 59.71 8.79
C GLN A 310 33.95 59.12 9.27
N GLU A 311 34.44 58.04 8.65
CA GLU A 311 35.75 57.44 8.94
C GLU A 311 36.93 58.29 8.43
N THR A 312 36.73 59.11 7.39
CA THR A 312 37.78 60.02 6.88
C THR A 312 37.83 61.37 7.61
N ALA A 313 36.83 61.69 8.42
CA ALA A 313 36.73 62.94 9.19
C ALA A 313 37.11 62.79 10.67
N ALA A 314 37.41 61.57 11.12
CA ALA A 314 37.86 61.22 12.47
C ALA A 314 39.35 60.85 12.45
#